data_AF-A0A3M1XZP3-F1
#
_entry.id   AF-A0A3M1XZP3-F1
#
_cell.length_a   1.000
_cell.length_b   1.000
_cell.length_c   1.000
_cell.angle_alpha   90.00
_cell.angle_beta   90.00
_cell.angle_gamma   90.00
#
_symmetry.space_group_name_H-M   'P 1'
#
loop_
_entity.id
_entity.type
_entity.pdbx_description
1 polymer ?
#
loop_
_entity_poly.entity_id
_entity_poly.type
_entity_poly.pdbx_seq_one_letter_code
_entity_poly.pdbx_strand_id
1 'polypeptide(L)'
;MPHRWRGILNEYREFLPITEKTPVITLYEGNTPLINAVNLQKKLGLNLNLYFKFDGANPTGSFKDRGMTLAISKAVEEGSKAVICASTGNTSASAAAYAARAGIKAIVLIPEGK
;
A
#
# COMPACT_ATOMS: atom_id res chain seq x y z
N MET A 1 15.79 -2.99 21.80
CA MET A 1 14.86 -2.00 21.22
C MET A 1 13.71 -2.75 20.57
N PRO A 2 12.45 -2.26 20.64
CA PRO A 2 11.35 -2.92 19.94
C PRO A 2 11.63 -2.98 18.43
N HIS A 3 11.14 -4.04 17.79
CA HIS A 3 11.24 -4.22 16.34
C HIS A 3 10.59 -3.04 15.61
N ARG A 4 11.38 -2.32 14.80
CA ARG A 4 10.88 -1.19 14.00
C ARG A 4 10.31 -1.75 12.70
N TRP A 5 9.08 -1.39 12.37
CA TRP A 5 8.47 -1.74 11.08
C TRP A 5 9.23 -1.10 9.91
N ARG A 6 9.56 -1.89 8.87
CA ARG A 6 10.39 -1.46 7.72
C ARG A 6 9.67 -1.50 6.37
N GLY A 7 8.35 -1.61 6.37
CA GLY A 7 7.52 -1.75 5.16
C GLY A 7 7.38 -3.20 4.69
N ILE A 8 6.31 -3.49 3.93
CA ILE A 8 5.92 -4.88 3.65
C ILE A 8 6.98 -5.67 2.88
N LEU A 9 7.77 -5.01 2.00
CA LEU A 9 8.77 -5.70 1.18
C LEU A 9 9.92 -6.26 2.03
N ASN A 10 10.30 -5.54 3.10
CA ASN A 10 11.35 -5.99 4.01
C ASN A 10 10.84 -7.04 5.01
N GLU A 11 9.58 -6.95 5.39
CA GLU A 11 8.99 -7.78 6.45
C GLU A 11 8.43 -9.10 5.93
N TYR A 12 8.06 -9.16 4.65
CA TYR A 12 7.50 -10.35 4.00
C TYR A 12 8.27 -10.77 2.74
N ARG A 13 9.58 -10.45 2.68
CA ARG A 13 10.45 -10.69 1.52
C ARG A 13 10.34 -12.09 0.95
N GLU A 14 10.31 -13.10 1.82
CA GLU A 14 10.27 -14.52 1.45
C GLU A 14 8.99 -14.94 0.69
N PHE A 15 7.92 -14.14 0.78
CA PHE A 15 6.64 -14.41 0.11
C PHE A 15 6.42 -13.57 -1.15
N LEU A 16 7.40 -12.73 -1.53
CA LEU A 16 7.26 -11.74 -2.60
C LEU A 16 8.26 -12.01 -3.73
N PRO A 17 7.92 -11.67 -4.99
CA PRO A 17 8.78 -11.90 -6.15
C PRO A 17 9.88 -10.83 -6.27
N ILE A 18 10.65 -10.63 -5.20
CA ILE A 18 11.73 -9.62 -5.11
C ILE A 18 13.08 -10.30 -4.90
N THR A 19 14.12 -9.74 -5.53
CA THR A 19 15.49 -10.25 -5.50
C THR A 19 16.40 -9.29 -4.74
N GLU A 20 17.67 -9.65 -4.53
CA GLU A 20 18.69 -8.73 -4.00
C GLU A 20 18.90 -7.49 -4.89
N LYS A 21 18.47 -7.55 -6.15
CA LYS A 21 18.53 -6.41 -7.08
C LYS A 21 17.30 -5.53 -7.03
N THR A 22 16.20 -5.98 -6.42
CA THR A 22 14.97 -5.20 -6.35
C THR A 22 15.16 -4.02 -5.39
N PRO A 23 15.08 -2.76 -5.86
CA PRO A 23 15.14 -1.61 -4.98
C PRO A 23 13.90 -1.59 -4.09
N VAL A 24 14.07 -1.36 -2.79
CA VAL A 24 12.95 -1.33 -1.85
C VAL A 24 12.37 0.08 -1.78
N ILE A 25 11.33 0.34 -2.56
CA ILE A 25 10.60 1.62 -2.56
C ILE A 25 9.45 1.54 -1.57
N THR A 26 9.72 1.89 -0.31
CA THR A 26 8.74 1.85 0.78
C THR A 26 8.42 3.23 1.35
N LEU A 27 7.20 3.39 1.84
CA LEU A 27 6.73 4.49 2.69
C LEU A 27 6.31 3.97 4.09
N TYR A 28 6.81 2.80 4.48
CA TYR A 28 6.45 2.07 5.71
C TYR A 28 5.00 1.60 5.76
N GLU A 29 4.41 1.34 4.59
CA GLU A 29 3.08 0.76 4.43
C GLU A 29 2.95 -0.62 5.09
N GLY A 30 1.71 -1.02 5.37
CA GLY A 30 1.39 -2.23 6.09
C GLY A 30 1.40 -2.05 7.61
N ASN A 31 1.43 -3.18 8.33
CA ASN A 31 1.30 -3.24 9.80
C ASN A 31 0.17 -2.35 10.39
N THR A 32 -0.93 -2.23 9.66
CA THR A 32 -2.06 -1.40 10.06
C THR A 32 -2.83 -2.01 11.22
N PRO A 33 -3.50 -1.20 12.06
CA PRO A 33 -4.21 -1.70 13.22
C PRO A 33 -5.24 -2.79 12.89
N LEU A 34 -5.35 -3.78 13.77
CA LEU A 34 -6.47 -4.72 13.82
C LEU A 34 -7.32 -4.39 15.04
N ILE A 35 -8.43 -3.70 14.82
CA ILE A 35 -9.22 -3.06 15.88
C ILE A 35 -10.39 -3.98 16.25
N ASN A 36 -10.48 -4.38 17.52
CA ASN A 36 -11.59 -5.17 18.01
C ASN A 36 -12.88 -4.33 18.10
N ALA A 37 -13.96 -4.77 17.46
CA ALA A 37 -15.21 -4.02 17.30
C ALA A 37 -16.21 -4.29 18.45
N VAL A 38 -15.76 -4.15 19.70
CA VAL A 38 -16.49 -4.56 20.93
C VAL A 38 -17.94 -4.05 20.99
N ASN A 39 -18.17 -2.77 20.67
CA ASN A 39 -19.51 -2.19 20.75
C ASN A 39 -20.42 -2.62 19.59
N LEU A 40 -19.86 -2.86 18.40
CA LEU A 40 -20.64 -3.30 17.25
C LEU A 40 -21.09 -4.76 17.41
N GLN A 41 -20.22 -5.62 17.94
CA GLN A 41 -20.57 -7.01 18.28
C GLN A 41 -21.78 -7.06 19.21
N LYS A 42 -21.74 -6.28 20.31
CA LYS A 42 -22.83 -6.16 21.27
C LYS A 42 -24.11 -5.65 20.63
N LYS A 43 -24.01 -4.58 19.82
CA LYS A 43 -25.17 -3.98 19.14
C LYS A 43 -25.86 -4.94 18.18
N LEU A 44 -25.10 -5.81 17.51
CA LEU A 44 -25.60 -6.75 16.52
C LEU A 44 -25.97 -8.13 17.11
N GLY A 45 -25.79 -8.36 18.42
CA GLY A 45 -26.06 -9.65 19.05
C GLY A 45 -25.17 -10.79 18.53
N LEU A 46 -23.97 -10.47 18.06
CA LEU A 46 -23.06 -11.43 17.44
C LEU A 46 -22.32 -12.27 18.49
N ASN A 47 -22.45 -13.59 18.42
CA ASN A 47 -21.60 -14.53 19.18
C ASN A 47 -20.34 -14.92 18.38
N LEU A 48 -19.61 -13.91 17.89
CA LEU A 48 -18.35 -14.09 17.17
C LEU A 48 -17.41 -12.90 17.42
N ASN A 49 -16.13 -13.11 17.17
CA ASN A 49 -15.12 -12.04 17.24
C ASN A 49 -15.12 -11.20 15.94
N LEU A 50 -15.38 -9.89 16.06
CA LEU A 50 -15.39 -8.96 14.92
C LEU A 50 -14.22 -7.99 15.04
N TYR A 51 -13.45 -7.87 13.97
CA TYR A 51 -12.31 -6.96 13.88
C TYR A 51 -12.35 -6.11 12.62
N PHE A 52 -11.83 -4.89 12.72
CA PHE A 52 -11.54 -4.03 11.57
C PHE A 52 -10.05 -4.04 11.26
N LYS A 53 -9.70 -4.45 10.04
CA LYS A 53 -8.36 -4.22 9.50
C LYS A 53 -8.30 -2.80 8.95
N PHE A 54 -7.74 -1.88 9.72
CA PHE A 54 -7.85 -0.45 9.42
C PHE A 54 -6.78 0.02 8.43
N ASP A 55 -6.97 -0.28 7.15
CA ASP A 55 -6.04 0.09 6.08
C ASP A 55 -6.04 1.58 5.69
N GLY A 56 -6.91 2.39 6.30
CA GLY A 56 -6.84 3.85 6.21
C GLY A 56 -5.60 4.46 6.89
N ALA A 57 -4.89 3.69 7.73
CA ALA A 57 -3.64 4.10 8.36
C ALA A 57 -2.40 3.91 7.48
N ASN A 58 -2.54 3.41 6.24
CA ASN A 58 -1.43 3.36 5.29
C ASN A 58 -1.03 4.78 4.82
N PRO A 59 0.19 4.98 4.30
CA PRO A 59 0.74 6.30 3.97
C PRO A 59 -0.16 7.21 3.10
N THR A 60 -0.87 6.66 2.11
CA THR A 60 -1.78 7.43 1.26
C THR A 60 -3.26 7.18 1.61
N GLY A 61 -3.54 6.62 2.78
CA GLY A 61 -4.90 6.44 3.28
C GLY A 61 -5.64 5.23 2.71
N SER A 62 -4.97 4.29 2.05
CA SER A 62 -5.64 3.08 1.54
C SER A 62 -4.74 1.86 1.44
N PHE A 63 -5.35 0.68 1.32
CA PHE A 63 -4.63 -0.57 1.11
C PHE A 63 -3.85 -0.64 -0.22
N LYS A 64 -4.09 0.27 -1.17
CA LYS A 64 -3.41 0.28 -2.48
C LYS A 64 -1.90 0.42 -2.33
N ASP A 65 -1.43 1.04 -1.26
CA ASP A 65 -0.02 1.18 -0.91
C ASP A 65 0.71 -0.16 -0.84
N ARG A 66 0.02 -1.21 -0.37
CA ARG A 66 0.58 -2.57 -0.29
C ARG A 66 0.91 -3.14 -1.67
N GLY A 67 0.09 -2.86 -2.67
CA GLY A 67 0.39 -3.27 -4.05
C GLY A 67 1.41 -2.34 -4.70
N MET A 68 1.28 -1.04 -4.44
CA MET A 68 2.05 -0.01 -5.13
C MET A 68 3.53 -0.04 -4.78
N THR A 69 3.88 -0.28 -3.52
CA THR A 69 5.28 -0.50 -3.08
C THR A 69 5.97 -1.58 -3.90
N LEU A 70 5.31 -2.73 -4.12
CA LEU A 70 5.84 -3.82 -4.93
C LEU A 70 5.90 -3.44 -6.41
N ALA A 71 4.80 -2.92 -6.95
CA ALA A 71 4.69 -2.58 -8.37
C ALA A 71 5.75 -1.55 -8.79
N ILE A 72 5.95 -0.49 -8.01
CA ILE A 72 6.96 0.54 -8.30
C ILE A 72 8.37 -0.01 -8.10
N SER A 73 8.61 -0.80 -7.05
CA SER A 73 9.92 -1.43 -6.83
C SER A 73 10.33 -2.32 -8.02
N LYS A 74 9.39 -3.12 -8.56
CA LYS A 74 9.61 -3.94 -9.75
C LYS A 74 9.76 -3.11 -11.02
N ALA A 75 8.94 -2.08 -11.21
CA ALA A 75 9.05 -1.20 -12.36
C ALA A 75 10.44 -0.54 -12.43
N VAL A 76 10.97 -0.07 -11.30
CA VAL A 76 12.32 0.50 -11.21
C VAL A 76 13.39 -0.56 -11.46
N GLU A 77 13.24 -1.77 -10.90
CA GLU A 77 14.14 -2.90 -11.19
C GLU A 77 14.24 -3.20 -12.70
N GLU A 78 13.11 -3.13 -13.40
CA GLU A 78 13.01 -3.35 -14.85
C GLU A 78 13.45 -2.13 -15.69
N GLY A 79 13.89 -1.05 -15.04
CA GLY A 79 14.43 0.15 -15.71
C GLY A 79 13.37 1.17 -16.15
N SER A 80 12.12 1.02 -15.73
CA SER A 80 11.04 1.96 -16.04
C SER A 80 11.34 3.37 -15.52
N LYS A 81 10.99 4.39 -16.32
CA LYS A 81 11.15 5.82 -15.97
C LYS A 81 9.83 6.53 -15.69
N ALA A 82 8.72 5.82 -15.92
CA ALA A 82 7.38 6.30 -15.66
C ALA A 82 6.45 5.13 -15.32
N VAL A 83 5.39 5.43 -14.60
CA VAL A 83 4.23 4.55 -14.42
C VAL A 83 2.96 5.28 -14.84
N ILE A 84 2.00 4.52 -15.34
CA ILE A 84 0.71 5.04 -15.77
C ILE A 84 -0.42 4.25 -15.15
N CYS A 85 -1.49 4.93 -14.74
CA CYS A 85 -2.74 4.27 -14.35
C CYS A 85 -3.95 5.05 -14.84
N ALA A 86 -5.03 4.32 -15.11
CA ALA A 86 -6.36 4.89 -15.33
C ALA A 86 -7.18 4.71 -14.06
N SER A 87 -7.25 5.75 -13.22
CA SER A 87 -8.00 5.71 -11.96
C SER A 87 -8.28 7.12 -11.44
N THR A 88 -9.50 7.32 -10.95
CA THR A 88 -9.97 8.58 -10.36
C THR A 88 -9.79 8.66 -8.84
N GLY A 89 -9.12 7.69 -8.20
CA GLY A 89 -9.10 7.61 -6.73
C GLY A 89 -7.84 7.00 -6.11
N ASN A 90 -7.99 6.20 -5.07
CA ASN A 90 -6.88 5.73 -4.22
C ASN A 90 -5.68 5.11 -4.97
N THR A 91 -5.91 4.45 -6.11
CA THR A 91 -4.82 3.89 -6.92
C THR A 91 -3.93 4.98 -7.50
N SER A 92 -4.48 6.08 -8.00
CA SER A 92 -3.69 7.17 -8.58
C SER A 92 -2.94 7.96 -7.50
N ALA A 93 -3.55 8.18 -6.33
CA ALA A 93 -2.88 8.77 -5.18
C ALA A 93 -1.67 7.92 -4.72
N SER A 94 -1.87 6.60 -4.58
CA SER A 94 -0.80 5.67 -4.23
C SER A 94 0.29 5.64 -5.31
N ALA A 95 -0.08 5.53 -6.59
CA ALA A 95 0.88 5.51 -7.70
C ALA A 95 1.75 6.78 -7.74
N ALA A 96 1.14 7.95 -7.56
CA ALA A 96 1.84 9.22 -7.52
C ALA A 96 2.83 9.29 -6.35
N ALA A 97 2.42 8.88 -5.14
CA ALA A 97 3.26 8.90 -3.95
C ALA A 97 4.49 8.00 -4.08
N TYR A 98 4.30 6.75 -4.53
CA TYR A 98 5.41 5.81 -4.68
C TYR A 98 6.31 6.15 -5.87
N ALA A 99 5.76 6.64 -6.97
CA ALA A 99 6.56 7.15 -8.09
C ALA A 99 7.44 8.33 -7.66
N ALA A 100 6.90 9.27 -6.88
CA ALA A 100 7.67 10.38 -6.30
C ALA A 100 8.79 9.87 -5.38
N ARG A 101 8.49 8.88 -4.52
CA ARG A 101 9.49 8.23 -3.66
C ARG A 101 10.60 7.53 -4.46
N ALA A 102 10.26 6.95 -5.61
CA ALA A 102 11.18 6.27 -6.51
C ALA A 102 11.94 7.20 -7.47
N GLY A 103 11.56 8.48 -7.56
CA GLY A 103 12.15 9.41 -8.52
C GLY A 103 11.78 9.14 -9.99
N ILE A 104 10.61 8.55 -10.25
CA ILE A 104 10.09 8.30 -11.60
C ILE A 104 8.80 9.08 -11.86
N LYS A 105 8.41 9.23 -13.13
CA LYS A 105 7.18 9.97 -13.50
C LYS A 105 5.93 9.15 -13.15
N ALA A 106 4.88 9.80 -12.65
CA ALA A 106 3.54 9.23 -12.57
C ALA A 106 2.62 9.92 -13.58
N ILE A 107 1.87 9.12 -14.33
CA ILE A 107 0.87 9.58 -15.30
C ILE A 107 -0.47 9.00 -14.86
N VAL A 108 -1.48 9.85 -14.71
CA VAL A 108 -2.82 9.45 -14.33
C VAL A 108 -3.78 9.89 -15.42
N LEU A 109 -4.45 8.93 -16.04
CA LEU A 109 -5.51 9.19 -17.00
C LEU A 109 -6.85 9.12 -16.27
N ILE A 110 -7.57 10.24 -16.26
CA ILE A 110 -8.94 10.33 -15.76
C ILE A 110 -9.86 10.80 -16.88
N PRO A 111 -11.13 10.36 -16.90
CA PRO A 111 -12.11 10.94 -17.80
C PRO A 111 -12.30 12.42 -17.46
N GLU A 112 -12.58 13.23 -18.48
CA GLU A 112 -13.06 14.60 -18.28
C GLU A 112 -14.36 14.55 -17.46
N GLY A 113 -14.43 15.36 -16.40
CA GLY A 113 -15.63 15.43 -15.56
C GLY A 113 -16.81 16.01 -16.34
N LYS A 114 -18.04 15.63 -15.95
CA LYS A 114 -19.23 16.43 -16.28
C LYS A 114 -19.37 17.57 -15.29
#